data_AF-A0A1Q3N1N0-F1
#
_entry.id   AF-A0A1Q3N1N0-F1
#
_cell.length_a   1.000
_cell.length_b   1.000
_cell.length_c   1.000
_cell.angle_alpha   90.00
_cell.angle_beta   90.00
_cell.angle_gamma   90.00
#
_symmetry.space_group_name_H-M   'P 1'
#
loop_
_entity.id
_entity.type
_entity.pdbx_description
1 polymer ?
#
loop_
_entity_poly.entity_id
_entity_poly.type
_entity_poly.pdbx_seq_one_letter_code
_entity_poly.pdbx_strand_id
1 'polypeptide(L)'
;MRTFAAVFPACLSITTAQAQQDDTPSNSFEAHYAAAGITLHYSYDNDRVMHNYSGNWDLDRDGIPDEIYFIGTGGAHLYYYLRVVLSSDRKVRDLKYMESDRPVYTPPLPGDAAGSSRIAGKLTVFSVLQEEDMDFIYIRLDAPAYLAARKMLRRHGVHTDRLLLGFEKGKAVLKDDLRSKDAP
;
A
#
# COMPACT_ATOMS: atom_id res chain seq x y z
N MET A 1 70.10 33.18 -25.78
CA MET A 1 68.97 32.24 -25.63
C MET A 1 68.44 32.37 -24.20
N ARG A 2 67.22 32.88 -24.02
CA ARG A 2 66.56 33.00 -22.70
C ARG A 2 65.22 32.29 -22.81
N THR A 3 65.10 31.14 -22.15
CA THR A 3 63.88 30.36 -21.99
C THR A 3 63.03 30.97 -20.88
N PHE A 4 61.81 31.39 -21.19
CA PHE A 4 60.81 31.76 -20.20
C PHE A 4 59.98 30.52 -19.85
N ALA A 5 59.97 30.16 -18.57
CA ALA A 5 59.11 29.12 -18.02
C ALA A 5 57.71 29.70 -17.81
N ALA A 6 56.69 29.11 -18.42
CA ALA A 6 55.29 29.44 -18.19
C ALA A 6 54.79 28.72 -16.93
N VAL A 7 54.33 29.49 -15.94
CA VAL A 7 53.66 28.98 -14.75
C VAL A 7 52.16 28.94 -15.04
N PHE A 8 51.57 27.74 -15.08
CA PHE A 8 50.13 27.55 -15.17
C PHE A 8 49.51 27.59 -13.76
N PRO A 9 48.53 28.47 -13.48
CA PRO A 9 47.78 28.39 -12.23
C PRO A 9 46.70 27.32 -12.38
N ALA A 10 46.76 26.28 -11.54
CA ALA A 10 45.68 25.31 -11.40
C ALA A 10 44.51 25.97 -10.65
N CYS A 11 43.42 26.26 -11.37
CA CYS A 11 42.16 26.67 -10.76
C CYS A 11 41.49 25.44 -10.12
N LEU A 12 41.57 25.35 -8.79
CA LEU A 12 40.83 24.38 -8.00
C LEU A 12 39.35 24.79 -7.99
N SER A 13 38.53 24.11 -8.79
CA SER A 13 37.07 24.34 -8.81
C SER A 13 36.43 23.52 -7.69
N ILE A 14 36.07 24.17 -6.58
CA ILE A 14 35.28 23.56 -5.52
C ILE A 14 33.81 23.55 -6.00
N THR A 15 33.37 22.45 -6.61
CA THR A 15 31.95 22.22 -6.86
C THR A 15 31.29 21.77 -5.55
N THR A 16 30.66 22.70 -4.85
CA THR A 16 29.68 22.38 -3.81
C THR A 16 28.44 21.82 -4.48
N ALA A 17 28.28 20.50 -4.48
CA ALA A 17 27.00 19.88 -4.78
C ALA A 17 26.04 20.20 -3.62
N GLN A 18 25.22 21.24 -3.79
CA GLN A 18 24.07 21.43 -2.91
C GLN A 18 23.03 20.39 -3.31
N ALA A 19 22.85 19.37 -2.48
CA ALA A 19 21.67 18.53 -2.56
C ALA A 19 20.45 19.44 -2.33
N GLN A 20 19.69 19.71 -3.38
CA GLN A 20 18.36 20.28 -3.22
C GLN A 20 17.54 19.28 -2.43
N GLN A 21 17.29 19.60 -1.17
CA GLN A 21 16.27 18.91 -0.40
C GLN A 21 14.94 19.33 -1.03
N ASP A 22 14.33 18.41 -1.76
CA ASP A 22 13.02 18.63 -2.35
C ASP A 22 11.99 18.66 -1.21
N ASP A 23 11.56 19.87 -0.83
CA ASP A 23 10.59 20.11 0.23
C ASP A 23 9.15 19.74 -0.19
N THR A 24 8.96 19.13 -1.37
CA THR A 24 7.65 18.64 -1.81
C THR A 24 7.15 17.56 -0.83
N PRO A 25 5.96 17.73 -0.22
CA PRO A 25 5.40 16.71 0.65
C PRO A 25 5.22 15.40 -0.11
N SER A 26 5.98 14.37 0.26
CA SER A 26 5.81 13.04 -0.30
C SER A 26 4.65 12.32 0.38
N ASN A 27 3.79 11.67 -0.40
CA ASN A 27 2.80 10.74 0.16
C ASN A 27 3.42 9.40 0.56
N SER A 28 4.75 9.23 0.44
CA SER A 28 5.44 7.99 0.80
C SER A 28 5.32 7.66 2.29
N PHE A 29 5.15 6.37 2.58
CA PHE A 29 5.16 5.81 3.93
C PHE A 29 6.51 5.17 4.32
N GLU A 30 7.57 5.32 3.51
CA GLU A 30 8.90 4.74 3.81
C GLU A 30 9.39 5.16 5.19
N ALA A 31 9.34 6.47 5.49
CA ALA A 31 9.75 6.99 6.80
C ALA A 31 8.87 6.47 7.94
N HIS A 32 7.57 6.27 7.68
CA HIS A 32 6.65 5.68 8.65
C HIS A 32 7.02 4.23 8.97
N TYR A 33 7.29 3.40 7.96
CA TYR A 33 7.68 2.01 8.14
C TYR A 33 9.04 1.87 8.82
N ALA A 34 10.01 2.70 8.43
CA ALA A 34 11.32 2.74 9.07
C ALA A 34 11.22 3.10 10.56
N ALA A 35 10.45 4.14 10.90
CA ALA A 35 10.25 4.55 12.29
C ALA A 35 9.49 3.52 13.13
N ALA A 36 8.56 2.79 12.52
CA ALA A 36 7.78 1.74 13.18
C ALA A 36 8.51 0.39 13.24
N GLY A 37 9.69 0.24 12.62
CA GLY A 37 10.42 -1.03 12.52
C GLY A 37 9.67 -2.09 11.72
N ILE A 38 8.81 -1.68 10.77
CA ILE A 38 8.05 -2.60 9.92
C ILE A 38 8.92 -2.98 8.73
N THR A 39 9.25 -4.26 8.63
CA THR A 39 9.98 -4.83 7.49
C THR A 39 8.97 -5.27 6.42
N LEU A 40 8.90 -4.51 5.32
CA LEU A 40 8.14 -4.89 4.13
C LEU A 40 8.78 -4.33 2.86
N HIS A 41 8.56 -4.99 1.72
CA HIS A 41 8.92 -4.46 0.41
C HIS A 41 7.93 -3.36 0.01
N TYR A 42 8.36 -2.11 0.10
CA TYR A 42 7.54 -0.94 -0.17
C TYR A 42 8.30 0.08 -1.01
N SER A 43 7.59 0.71 -1.94
CA SER A 43 8.05 1.94 -2.59
C SER A 43 6.87 2.84 -2.96
N TYR A 44 7.16 4.13 -3.11
CA TYR A 44 6.21 5.11 -3.65
C TYR A 44 6.71 5.67 -4.97
N ASP A 45 5.86 5.61 -6.00
CA ASP A 45 6.11 6.22 -7.30
C ASP A 45 5.34 7.55 -7.36
N ASN A 46 6.06 8.67 -7.30
CA ASN A 46 5.46 10.01 -7.34
C ASN A 46 4.85 10.32 -8.72
N ASP A 47 5.46 9.86 -9.81
CA ASP A 47 5.00 10.14 -11.18
C ASP A 47 3.67 9.45 -11.46
N ARG A 48 3.49 8.25 -10.91
CA ARG A 48 2.27 7.45 -11.04
C ARG A 48 1.30 7.61 -9.88
N VAL A 49 1.68 8.34 -8.84
CA VAL A 49 0.93 8.51 -7.59
C VAL A 49 0.50 7.13 -7.05
N MET A 50 1.48 6.25 -6.87
CA MET A 50 1.25 4.82 -6.63
C MET A 50 2.07 4.31 -5.45
N HIS A 51 1.39 3.65 -4.52
CA HIS A 51 2.05 2.84 -3.51
C HIS A 51 2.21 1.41 -4.03
N ASN A 52 3.42 0.89 -3.95
CA ASN A 52 3.76 -0.47 -4.36
C ASN A 52 4.07 -1.32 -3.12
N TYR A 53 3.31 -2.39 -2.95
CA TYR A 53 3.43 -3.38 -1.88
C TYR A 53 3.70 -4.79 -2.43
N SER A 54 4.16 -4.89 -3.68
CA SER A 54 4.41 -6.15 -4.36
C SER A 54 5.57 -6.92 -3.72
N GLY A 55 5.50 -8.25 -3.78
CA GLY A 55 6.59 -9.12 -3.32
C GLY A 55 6.54 -9.49 -1.85
N ASN A 56 5.46 -9.16 -1.12
CA ASN A 56 5.33 -9.44 0.31
C ASN A 56 4.46 -10.67 0.62
N TRP A 57 3.46 -10.98 -0.19
CA TRP A 57 2.45 -12.00 0.11
C TRP A 57 2.12 -12.85 -1.12
N ASP A 58 1.74 -14.11 -0.89
CA ASP A 58 1.30 -15.09 -1.88
C ASP A 58 -0.18 -15.42 -1.59
N LEU A 59 -1.07 -14.59 -2.15
CA LEU A 59 -2.49 -14.55 -1.82
C LEU A 59 -3.27 -15.72 -2.42
N ASP A 60 -2.75 -16.35 -3.48
CA ASP A 60 -3.35 -17.52 -4.13
C ASP A 60 -2.58 -18.83 -3.92
N ARG A 61 -1.47 -18.77 -3.18
CA ARG A 61 -0.68 -19.89 -2.67
C ARG A 61 -0.01 -20.71 -3.76
N ASP A 62 0.46 -20.06 -4.81
CA ASP A 62 1.23 -20.69 -5.88
C ASP A 62 2.75 -20.75 -5.62
N GLY A 63 3.19 -20.22 -4.49
CA GLY A 63 4.58 -20.15 -4.05
C GLY A 63 5.35 -18.93 -4.58
N ILE A 64 4.69 -18.03 -5.31
CA ILE A 64 5.28 -16.83 -5.89
C ILE A 64 4.55 -15.60 -5.31
N PRO A 65 5.27 -14.62 -4.74
CA PRO A 65 4.63 -13.41 -4.25
C PRO A 65 3.88 -12.62 -5.32
N ASP A 66 2.71 -12.13 -4.94
CA ASP A 66 1.81 -11.32 -5.76
C ASP A 66 2.20 -9.84 -5.83
N GLU A 67 1.54 -9.14 -6.74
CA GLU A 67 1.64 -7.70 -6.86
C GLU A 67 0.43 -7.01 -6.24
N ILE A 68 0.70 -6.10 -5.31
CA ILE A 68 -0.31 -5.28 -4.64
C ILE A 68 0.06 -3.81 -4.84
N TYR A 69 -0.88 -3.04 -5.37
CA TYR A 69 -0.73 -1.61 -5.59
C TYR A 69 -1.92 -0.84 -5.06
N PHE A 70 -1.65 0.37 -4.58
CA PHE A 70 -2.68 1.39 -4.38
C PHE A 70 -2.43 2.52 -5.37
N ILE A 71 -3.35 2.67 -6.33
CA ILE A 71 -3.23 3.59 -7.46
C ILE A 71 -4.01 4.86 -7.15
N GLY A 72 -3.34 6.00 -7.19
CA GLY A 72 -3.94 7.32 -6.98
C GLY A 72 -4.96 7.67 -8.06
N THR A 73 -6.09 8.26 -7.66
CA THR A 73 -7.16 8.68 -8.56
C THR A 73 -6.85 9.98 -9.32
N GLY A 74 -5.80 10.72 -8.92
CA GLY A 74 -5.37 11.95 -9.59
C GLY A 74 -6.35 13.14 -9.48
N GLY A 75 -7.33 13.07 -8.58
CA GLY A 75 -8.34 14.11 -8.36
C GLY A 75 -7.94 15.18 -7.33
N ALA A 76 -8.84 16.13 -7.08
CA ALA A 76 -8.64 17.21 -6.10
C ALA A 76 -8.50 16.69 -4.64
N HIS A 77 -9.14 15.57 -4.34
CA HIS A 77 -8.89 14.78 -3.15
C HIS A 77 -8.20 13.50 -3.60
N LEU A 78 -6.98 13.27 -3.12
CA LEU A 78 -6.21 12.11 -3.50
C LEU A 78 -6.70 10.89 -2.73
N TYR A 79 -7.36 9.99 -3.45
CA TYR A 79 -7.73 8.67 -2.98
C TYR A 79 -6.95 7.62 -3.76
N TYR A 80 -6.86 6.42 -3.21
CA TYR A 80 -6.18 5.30 -3.83
C TYR A 80 -7.10 4.08 -3.90
N TYR A 81 -7.21 3.47 -5.08
CA TYR A 81 -7.90 2.20 -5.23
C TYR A 81 -6.91 1.03 -5.21
N LEU A 82 -7.36 -0.12 -4.71
CA LEU A 82 -6.56 -1.34 -4.69
C LEU A 82 -6.50 -1.99 -6.08
N ARG A 83 -5.29 -2.35 -6.50
CA ARG A 83 -5.01 -3.23 -7.64
C ARG A 83 -4.25 -4.45 -7.14
N VAL A 84 -4.70 -5.63 -7.58
CA VAL A 84 -4.00 -6.91 -7.33
C VAL A 84 -3.67 -7.58 -8.66
N VAL A 85 -2.47 -8.11 -8.79
CA VAL A 85 -2.05 -9.00 -9.87
C VAL A 85 -1.55 -10.30 -9.24
N LEU A 86 -2.29 -11.37 -9.47
CA LEU A 86 -1.89 -12.68 -8.96
C LEU A 86 -0.73 -13.24 -9.80
N SER A 87 0.23 -13.88 -9.16
CA SER A 87 1.32 -14.62 -9.78
C SER A 87 0.80 -15.71 -10.72
N SER A 88 -0.21 -16.48 -10.29
CA SER A 88 -0.68 -17.67 -11.01
C SER A 88 -1.33 -17.38 -12.36
N ASP A 89 -1.98 -16.22 -12.51
CA ASP A 89 -2.75 -15.90 -13.71
C ASP A 89 -2.44 -14.54 -14.34
N ARG A 90 -1.62 -13.72 -13.66
CA ARG A 90 -1.13 -12.42 -14.13
C ARG A 90 -2.23 -11.44 -14.54
N LYS A 91 -3.48 -11.67 -14.12
CA LYS A 91 -4.60 -10.77 -14.46
C LYS A 91 -4.61 -9.57 -13.53
N VAL A 92 -4.75 -8.39 -14.12
CA VAL A 92 -4.92 -7.14 -13.38
C VAL A 92 -6.35 -7.05 -12.85
N ARG A 93 -6.49 -6.86 -11.54
CA ARG A 93 -7.78 -6.74 -10.84
C ARG A 93 -7.86 -5.38 -10.16
N ASP A 94 -8.55 -4.45 -10.82
CA ASP A 94 -8.79 -3.11 -10.28
C ASP A 94 -10.09 -3.05 -9.47
N LEU A 95 -9.96 -2.69 -8.21
CA LEU A 95 -11.08 -2.58 -7.27
C LEU A 95 -11.44 -1.11 -7.08
N LYS A 96 -11.79 -0.43 -8.18
CA LYS A 96 -12.05 1.03 -8.22
C LYS A 96 -13.20 1.50 -7.34
N TYR A 97 -14.01 0.58 -6.83
CA TYR A 97 -15.07 0.88 -5.87
C TYR A 97 -14.58 0.80 -4.41
N MET A 98 -13.31 0.49 -4.17
CA MET A 98 -12.70 0.44 -2.84
C MET A 98 -11.55 1.43 -2.82
N GLU A 99 -11.88 2.66 -2.44
CA GLU A 99 -10.95 3.78 -2.36
C GLU A 99 -10.59 4.06 -0.90
N SER A 100 -9.30 4.29 -0.63
CA SER A 100 -8.76 4.68 0.67
C SER A 100 -7.97 5.99 0.51
N ASP A 101 -8.17 6.95 1.40
CA ASP A 101 -7.44 8.22 1.41
C ASP A 101 -5.97 8.04 1.81
N ARG A 102 -5.72 7.02 2.62
CA ARG A 102 -4.41 6.65 3.13
C ARG A 102 -4.32 5.14 2.91
N PRO A 103 -3.35 4.59 2.16
CA PRO A 103 -3.16 3.14 1.97
C PRO A 103 -1.97 2.55 2.78
N VAL A 104 -1.63 3.10 3.96
CA VAL A 104 -0.70 2.53 4.96
C VAL A 104 -1.03 1.08 5.39
N TYR A 105 -0.15 0.14 5.06
CA TYR A 105 -0.07 -1.18 5.69
C TYR A 105 0.06 -1.11 7.21
N THR A 106 -0.77 -1.87 7.93
CA THR A 106 -0.61 -2.12 9.38
C THR A 106 -0.46 -3.61 9.64
N PRO A 107 0.67 -4.10 10.18
CA PRO A 107 0.84 -5.52 10.46
C PRO A 107 -0.11 -5.99 11.57
N PRO A 108 -0.64 -7.22 11.48
CA PRO A 108 -1.34 -7.84 12.59
C PRO A 108 -0.35 -8.11 13.75
N LEU A 109 -0.79 -7.97 14.99
CA LEU A 109 -0.02 -8.36 16.17
C LEU A 109 -0.09 -9.88 16.41
N PRO A 110 0.90 -10.48 17.10
CA PRO A 110 0.85 -11.88 17.50
C PRO A 110 -0.41 -12.19 18.33
N GLY A 111 -1.22 -13.15 17.89
CA GLY A 111 -2.49 -13.49 18.52
C GLY A 111 -3.68 -12.64 18.08
N ASP A 112 -3.49 -11.71 17.15
CA ASP A 112 -4.60 -11.07 16.46
C ASP A 112 -5.33 -12.14 15.63
N ALA A 113 -6.50 -12.57 16.12
CA ALA A 113 -7.55 -12.91 15.19
C ALA A 113 -7.81 -11.65 14.35
N ALA A 114 -7.97 -11.82 13.06
CA ALA A 114 -8.31 -10.72 12.19
C ALA A 114 -9.53 -9.96 12.76
N GLY A 115 -9.41 -8.64 12.94
CA GLY A 115 -10.39 -7.84 13.69
C GLY A 115 -10.08 -7.57 15.18
N SER A 116 -8.85 -7.81 15.67
CA SER A 116 -8.45 -7.36 17.02
C SER A 116 -8.64 -5.85 17.22
N SER A 117 -8.94 -5.41 18.44
CA SER A 117 -9.32 -4.03 18.77
C SER A 117 -8.28 -2.97 18.38
N ARG A 118 -7.03 -3.35 18.07
CA ARG A 118 -5.98 -2.46 17.56
C ARG A 118 -6.01 -2.24 16.04
N ILE A 119 -6.56 -3.19 15.27
CA ILE A 119 -6.87 -3.05 13.84
C ILE A 119 -8.22 -2.35 13.66
N ALA A 120 -9.17 -2.59 14.57
CA ALA A 120 -10.50 -1.96 14.53
C ALA A 120 -10.52 -0.51 15.06
N GLY A 121 -9.65 -0.17 16.03
CA GLY A 121 -9.63 1.13 16.71
C GLY A 121 -8.70 2.18 16.10
N LYS A 122 -7.75 1.78 15.26
CA LYS A 122 -6.96 2.70 14.44
C LYS A 122 -7.66 2.88 13.08
N LEU A 123 -7.44 4.02 12.44
CA LEU A 123 -7.82 4.24 11.04
C LEU A 123 -7.00 3.27 10.17
N THR A 124 -7.37 1.99 10.13
CA THR A 124 -6.56 0.93 9.51
C THR A 124 -7.12 0.56 8.16
N VAL A 125 -6.77 1.41 7.24
CA VAL A 125 -6.02 1.08 6.03
C VAL A 125 -5.26 -0.27 6.03
N PHE A 126 -5.17 -0.90 4.86
CA PHE A 126 -5.03 -2.35 4.67
C PHE A 126 -4.04 -3.16 5.53
N SER A 127 -4.40 -4.43 5.76
CA SER A 127 -3.55 -5.47 6.36
C SER A 127 -3.67 -6.76 5.54
N VAL A 128 -2.72 -7.67 5.68
CA VAL A 128 -2.86 -9.05 5.15
C VAL A 128 -2.93 -10.00 6.32
N LEU A 129 -3.99 -10.82 6.33
CA LEU A 129 -4.40 -11.67 7.43
C LEU A 129 -4.48 -13.10 6.92
N GLN A 130 -3.82 -14.01 7.63
CA GLN A 130 -3.91 -15.43 7.33
C GLN A 130 -5.09 -16.02 8.10
N GLU A 131 -6.05 -16.60 7.39
CA GLU A 131 -7.20 -17.30 7.97
C GLU A 131 -7.26 -18.71 7.39
N GLU A 132 -7.10 -19.72 8.25
CA GLU A 132 -7.12 -21.12 7.82
C GLU A 132 -6.16 -21.33 6.62
N ASP A 133 -6.72 -21.78 5.49
CA ASP A 133 -6.01 -22.08 4.27
C ASP A 133 -6.02 -20.94 3.23
N MET A 134 -6.33 -19.70 3.63
CA MET A 134 -6.32 -18.55 2.72
C MET A 134 -5.77 -17.26 3.35
N ASP A 135 -5.15 -16.44 2.50
CA ASP A 135 -4.68 -15.12 2.88
C ASP A 135 -5.71 -14.08 2.43
N PHE A 136 -6.02 -13.13 3.31
CA PHE A 136 -7.01 -12.10 3.09
C PHE A 136 -6.38 -10.72 3.24
N ILE A 137 -6.61 -9.87 2.25
CA ILE A 137 -6.40 -8.43 2.40
C ILE A 137 -7.60 -7.87 3.17
N TYR A 138 -7.36 -7.42 4.40
CA TYR A 138 -8.32 -6.61 5.14
C TYR A 138 -8.26 -5.17 4.67
N ILE A 139 -9.42 -4.57 4.44
CA ILE A 139 -9.55 -3.16 4.07
C ILE A 139 -10.66 -2.55 4.91
N ARG A 140 -10.35 -1.42 5.56
CA ARG A 140 -11.36 -0.54 6.13
C ARG A 140 -11.51 0.69 5.25
N LEU A 141 -12.73 0.93 4.79
CA LEU A 141 -13.09 2.16 4.09
C LEU A 141 -13.50 3.22 5.13
N ASP A 142 -13.17 4.47 4.87
CA ASP A 142 -13.77 5.57 5.62
C ASP A 142 -15.27 5.70 5.31
N ALA A 143 -15.99 6.48 6.10
CA ALA A 143 -17.44 6.61 5.92
C ALA A 143 -17.83 7.16 4.53
N PRO A 144 -17.20 8.24 3.99
CA PRO A 144 -17.44 8.69 2.62
C PRO A 144 -17.21 7.61 1.55
N ALA A 145 -16.07 6.93 1.58
CA ALA A 145 -15.70 5.88 0.62
C ALA A 145 -16.66 4.70 0.70
N TYR A 146 -17.01 4.25 1.92
CA TYR A 146 -18.02 3.21 2.10
C TYR A 146 -19.37 3.60 1.53
N LEU A 147 -19.84 4.83 1.79
CA LEU A 147 -21.12 5.31 1.25
C LEU A 147 -21.13 5.34 -0.28
N ALA A 148 -20.03 5.79 -0.90
CA ALA A 148 -19.86 5.78 -2.36
C ALA A 148 -19.84 4.35 -2.94
N ALA A 149 -19.14 3.43 -2.25
CA ALA A 149 -18.97 2.04 -2.65
C ALA A 149 -20.18 1.14 -2.36
N ARG A 150 -21.07 1.55 -1.46
CA ARG A 150 -22.10 0.72 -0.80
C ARG A 150 -22.92 -0.13 -1.75
N LYS A 151 -23.33 0.43 -2.89
CA LYS A 151 -24.14 -0.30 -3.88
C LYS A 151 -23.35 -1.46 -4.51
N MET A 152 -22.07 -1.25 -4.82
CA MET A 152 -21.20 -2.28 -5.37
C MET A 152 -20.83 -3.31 -4.31
N LEU A 153 -20.42 -2.88 -3.12
CA LEU A 153 -20.10 -3.77 -1.99
C LEU A 153 -21.25 -4.73 -1.67
N ARG A 154 -22.49 -4.23 -1.62
CA ARG A 154 -23.69 -5.05 -1.39
C ARG A 154 -23.95 -6.09 -2.48
N ARG A 155 -23.57 -5.82 -3.73
CA ARG A 155 -23.64 -6.83 -4.81
C ARG A 155 -22.65 -7.96 -4.60
N HIS A 156 -21.59 -7.71 -3.84
CA HIS A 156 -20.58 -8.69 -3.44
C HIS A 156 -20.80 -9.23 -2.01
N GLY A 157 -21.98 -9.01 -1.41
CA GLY A 157 -22.30 -9.53 -0.07
C GLY A 157 -21.59 -8.82 1.09
N VAL A 158 -21.01 -7.64 0.86
CA VAL A 158 -20.38 -6.81 1.89
C VAL A 158 -21.38 -5.73 2.36
N HIS A 159 -21.63 -5.70 3.66
CA HIS A 159 -22.61 -4.82 4.29
C HIS A 159 -22.00 -3.80 5.26
N THR A 160 -20.70 -3.90 5.55
CA THR A 160 -19.98 -3.02 6.47
C THR A 160 -18.85 -2.26 5.76
N ASP A 161 -18.25 -1.31 6.47
CA ASP A 161 -17.06 -0.55 6.03
C ASP A 161 -15.76 -1.35 6.17
N ARG A 162 -15.83 -2.60 6.62
CA ARG A 162 -14.69 -3.49 6.87
C ARG A 162 -14.87 -4.77 6.09
N LEU A 163 -13.92 -5.05 5.22
CA LEU A 163 -14.03 -6.15 4.27
C LEU A 163 -12.74 -6.94 4.20
N LEU A 164 -12.89 -8.20 3.81
CA LEU A 164 -11.82 -9.12 3.55
C LEU A 164 -11.88 -9.51 2.09
N LEU A 165 -10.75 -9.39 1.41
CA LEU A 165 -10.54 -9.79 0.02
C LEU A 165 -9.55 -10.94 -0.01
N GLY A 166 -10.03 -12.13 -0.39
CA GLY A 166 -9.19 -13.30 -0.67
C GLY A 166 -9.28 -13.70 -2.14
N PHE A 167 -8.49 -14.70 -2.53
CA PHE A 167 -8.50 -15.24 -3.88
C PHE A 167 -8.64 -16.77 -3.86
N GLU A 168 -9.75 -17.29 -4.38
CA GLU A 168 -9.93 -18.73 -4.56
C GLU A 168 -9.87 -19.06 -6.06
N LYS A 169 -8.89 -19.88 -6.46
CA LYS A 169 -8.72 -20.30 -7.87
C LYS A 169 -8.69 -19.10 -8.83
N GLY A 170 -7.96 -18.05 -8.43
CA GLY A 170 -7.84 -16.81 -9.16
C GLY A 170 -9.07 -15.89 -9.16
N LYS A 171 -10.14 -16.22 -8.43
CA LYS A 171 -11.34 -15.37 -8.33
C LYS A 171 -11.34 -14.61 -7.02
N ALA A 172 -11.61 -13.30 -7.08
CA ALA A 172 -11.76 -12.46 -5.91
C ALA A 172 -12.99 -12.92 -5.08
N VAL A 173 -12.76 -13.14 -3.81
CA VAL A 173 -13.79 -13.46 -2.80
C VAL A 173 -13.84 -12.31 -1.81
N LEU A 174 -15.00 -11.68 -1.68
CA LEU A 174 -15.23 -10.56 -0.77
C LEU A 174 -16.21 -10.99 0.31
N LYS A 175 -15.90 -10.68 1.57
CA LYS A 175 -16.78 -10.92 2.71
C LYS A 175 -16.66 -9.79 3.74
N ASP A 176 -17.70 -9.59 4.55
CA ASP A 176 -17.63 -8.70 5.70
C ASP A 176 -16.61 -9.21 6.74
N ASP A 177 -15.89 -8.29 7.37
CA ASP A 177 -15.19 -8.60 8.61
C ASP A 177 -16.15 -8.53 9.81
N LEU A 178 -16.82 -9.65 10.12
CA LEU A 178 -17.83 -9.71 11.18
C LEU A 178 -17.25 -9.82 12.60
N ARG A 179 -15.94 -10.01 12.73
CA ARG A 179 -15.28 -10.31 14.02
C ARG A 179 -15.25 -9.17 15.01
N SER A 180 -15.62 -7.96 14.58
CA SER A 180 -15.75 -6.83 15.50
C SER A 180 -17.04 -6.83 16.32
N LYS A 181 -18.06 -7.66 15.97
CA LYS A 181 -19.33 -7.64 16.71
C LYS A 181 -19.18 -8.20 18.13
N ASP A 182 -18.08 -8.91 18.38
CA ASP A 182 -17.79 -9.60 19.63
C ASP A 182 -16.52 -9.06 20.33
N ALA A 183 -15.98 -7.92 19.90
CA ALA A 183 -14.91 -7.25 20.64
C ALA A 183 -15.53 -6.58 21.90
N PRO A 184 -15.10 -6.94 23.11
CA PRO A 184 -15.62 -6.36 24.35
C PRO A 184 -15.37 -4.85 24.46
#